data_AF-A0A8J1T808-F1
#
_entry.id   AF-A0A8J1T808-F1
#
_cell.length_a   1.000
_cell.length_b   1.000
_cell.length_c   1.000
_cell.angle_alpha   90.00
_cell.angle_beta   90.00
_cell.angle_gamma   90.00
#
_symmetry.space_group_name_H-M   'P 1'
#
loop_
_entity.id
_entity.type
_entity.pdbx_description
1 polymer ?
#
loop_
_entity_poly.entity_id
_entity_poly.type
_entity_poly.pdbx_seq_one_letter_code
_entity_poly.pdbx_strand_id
1 'polypeptide(L)'
;MRTNYLLMVLTGGVAGLVVILYLSSTSHMEKFEVQNRSIEAKCNCEGQGQSQPQCEPAQAKPIFEKTGDTQTSLNPIHNRYVALTNDLSECDCSGYMEGECQKCKNCGWCIARDKDGNVMQQCIQAKDGKPLTGTCNIKWCPEGDKPCKMYRKLVIFGNGPSLKGFNFHEVQGVDSLGMNQAYRYWSEINWYPTYYFSFDTVVNVDRSKDIIELINNSSTNGIKKFFTRSNFYGRAPQFKNDPRVQVFEDYRKGRHIVSIVSAISTGNLATRFGILMGYDKILIMGIDMNYVEHIKESEKYKGVLKIKETPDDNPNYFFKGYQQKGDVYNVPNSNAVHVPAFRQMFGDVKKLGLKVDIYNGSPISKLKEMCPFMTFKDFMAL
;
A
#
# COMPACT_ATOMS: atom_id res chain seq x y z
N MET A 1 -25.08 17.55 -1.33
CA MET A 1 -25.52 18.15 -0.05
C MET A 1 -24.67 17.55 1.05
N ARG A 2 -24.00 18.38 1.87
CA ARG A 2 -23.21 17.92 3.02
C ARG A 2 -24.12 17.89 4.23
N THR A 3 -24.29 16.72 4.85
CA THR A 3 -24.95 16.60 6.15
C THR A 3 -23.89 16.87 7.22
N ASN A 4 -24.05 17.96 7.98
CA ASN A 4 -23.22 18.23 9.15
C ASN A 4 -23.90 17.60 10.37
N TYR A 5 -23.14 16.85 11.17
CA TYR A 5 -23.61 16.29 12.43
C TYR A 5 -23.11 17.16 13.57
N LEU A 6 -24.01 17.58 14.46
CA LEU A 6 -23.67 18.26 15.71
C LEU A 6 -23.94 17.28 16.85
N LEU A 7 -22.88 16.78 17.49
CA LEU A 7 -23.00 16.02 18.72
C LEU A 7 -22.92 16.99 19.89
N MET A 8 -24.03 17.16 20.60
CA MET A 8 -24.09 17.98 21.81
C MET A 8 -24.26 17.04 23.00
N VAL A 9 -23.24 16.97 23.87
CA VAL A 9 -23.29 16.20 25.11
C VAL A 9 -23.54 17.18 26.24
N LEU A 10 -24.71 17.10 26.87
CA LEU A 10 -25.01 17.86 28.09
C LEU A 10 -24.73 16.97 29.28
N THR A 11 -23.73 17.34 30.10
CA THR A 11 -23.45 16.67 31.37
C THR A 11 -24.03 17.49 32.52
N GLY A 12 -25.20 17.06 33.01
CA GLY A 12 -25.77 17.45 34.30
C GLY A 12 -25.89 16.21 35.20
N GLY A 13 -25.63 16.39 36.49
CA GLY A 13 -25.38 15.31 37.46
C GLY A 13 -26.50 14.27 37.64
N VAL A 14 -26.03 13.08 38.04
CA VAL A 14 -26.74 11.87 38.51
C VAL A 14 -27.80 11.33 37.55
N ALA A 15 -27.40 10.27 36.81
CA ALA A 15 -28.09 9.59 35.72
C ALA A 15 -28.05 10.33 34.37
N GLY A 16 -27.00 10.01 33.59
CA GLY A 16 -26.80 10.56 32.24
C GLY A 16 -27.88 10.09 31.25
N LEU A 17 -28.69 11.02 30.78
CA LEU A 17 -29.59 10.85 29.65
C LEU A 17 -28.86 11.25 28.37
N VAL A 18 -28.76 10.35 27.39
CA VAL A 18 -28.26 10.68 26.06
C VAL A 18 -29.44 10.89 25.14
N VAL A 19 -29.70 12.14 24.75
CA VAL A 19 -30.74 12.49 23.76
C VAL A 19 -30.06 12.73 22.42
N ILE A 20 -30.38 11.91 21.42
CA ILE A 20 -29.95 12.12 20.04
C ILE A 20 -31.13 12.73 19.28
N LEU A 21 -31.02 14.01 18.92
CA LEU A 21 -32.00 14.69 18.08
C LEU A 21 -31.60 14.59 16.60
N TYR A 22 -32.57 14.19 15.77
CA TYR A 22 -32.43 14.15 14.32
C TYR A 22 -33.23 15.29 13.71
N LEU A 23 -32.56 16.18 12.98
CA LEU A 23 -33.22 17.18 12.15
C LEU A 23 -33.18 16.72 10.69
N SER A 24 -34.34 16.28 10.20
CA SER A 24 -34.57 15.98 8.80
C SER A 24 -35.21 17.21 8.14
N SER A 25 -34.54 17.76 7.13
CA SER A 25 -35.12 18.83 6.30
C SER A 25 -35.96 18.22 5.17
N THR A 26 -37.07 17.57 5.50
CA THR A 26 -38.17 17.33 4.56
C THR A 26 -39.49 17.34 5.32
N SER A 27 -40.39 18.19 4.87
CA SER A 27 -41.78 18.31 5.30
C SER A 27 -42.54 16.99 5.09
N HIS A 28 -42.69 16.20 6.15
CA HIS A 28 -43.88 15.38 6.50
C HIS A 28 -43.57 14.66 7.82
N MET A 29 -44.30 15.00 8.88
CA MET A 29 -44.21 14.33 10.19
C MET A 29 -45.14 13.11 10.20
N GLU A 30 -44.57 11.91 10.29
CA GLU A 30 -45.24 10.77 10.90
C GLU A 30 -44.70 10.60 12.33
N LYS A 31 -45.61 10.46 13.29
CA LYS A 31 -45.30 10.24 14.70
C LYS A 31 -44.62 8.87 14.86
N PHE A 32 -43.37 8.84 15.30
CA PHE A 32 -42.76 7.63 15.86
C PHE A 32 -42.94 7.62 17.37
N GLU A 33 -43.66 6.61 17.86
CA GLU A 33 -43.81 6.30 19.27
C GLU A 33 -42.54 5.59 19.76
N VAL A 34 -41.85 6.18 20.74
CA VAL A 34 -40.64 5.59 21.32
C VAL A 34 -41.06 4.52 22.32
N GLN A 35 -40.83 3.24 21.99
CA GLN A 35 -40.94 2.16 22.97
C GLN A 35 -39.74 2.19 23.93
N ASN A 36 -40.02 2.49 25.19
CA ASN A 36 -39.09 2.26 26.29
C ASN A 36 -38.86 0.76 26.47
N ARG A 37 -37.59 0.31 26.40
CA ARG A 37 -37.18 -0.95 27.00
C ARG A 37 -36.18 -0.65 28.12
N SER A 38 -36.62 -0.83 29.36
CA SER A 38 -35.75 -0.94 30.53
C SER A 38 -35.00 -2.27 30.45
N ILE A 39 -33.69 -2.25 30.72
CA ILE A 39 -32.92 -3.45 31.02
C ILE A 39 -33.03 -3.64 32.53
N GLU A 40 -33.87 -4.58 32.97
CA GLU A 40 -33.91 -5.03 34.36
C GLU A 40 -32.75 -5.99 34.61
N ALA A 41 -31.86 -5.63 35.54
CA ALA A 41 -30.93 -6.57 36.14
C ALA A 41 -31.70 -7.42 37.17
N LYS A 42 -31.90 -8.71 36.88
CA LYS A 42 -32.45 -9.68 37.84
C LYS A 42 -31.35 -10.08 38.83
N CYS A 43 -31.46 -9.65 40.07
CA CYS A 43 -30.80 -10.31 41.21
C CYS A 43 -31.76 -11.40 41.75
N ASN A 44 -31.33 -12.66 41.70
CA ASN A 44 -32.00 -13.75 42.40
C ASN A 44 -31.52 -13.78 43.85
N CYS A 45 -32.42 -13.49 44.80
CA CYS A 45 -32.27 -13.86 46.20
C CYS A 45 -33.54 -14.63 46.59
N GLU A 46 -33.46 -15.96 46.62
CA GLU A 46 -34.43 -16.80 47.32
C GLU A 46 -33.98 -16.96 48.77
N GLY A 47 -34.90 -16.85 49.73
CA GLY A 47 -34.71 -17.37 51.09
C GLY A 47 -34.95 -16.39 52.24
N GLN A 48 -36.22 -16.27 52.63
CA GLN A 48 -36.74 -16.20 54.00
C GLN A 48 -36.21 -15.09 54.96
N GLY A 49 -37.10 -14.12 55.22
CA GLY A 49 -37.43 -13.73 56.59
C GLY A 49 -36.77 -12.46 57.14
N GLN A 50 -37.61 -11.44 57.29
CA GLN A 50 -37.50 -10.30 58.21
C GLN A 50 -36.82 -9.00 57.73
N SER A 51 -37.50 -7.93 58.12
CA SER A 51 -37.27 -6.47 58.02
C SER A 51 -35.91 -5.93 57.55
N GLN A 52 -35.99 -5.07 56.52
CA GLN A 52 -35.07 -4.00 56.06
C GLN A 52 -33.58 -4.05 56.46
N PRO A 53 -32.67 -4.00 55.46
CA PRO A 53 -31.33 -3.45 55.67
C PRO A 53 -31.08 -2.17 54.84
N GLN A 54 -30.59 -1.15 55.52
CA GLN A 54 -29.88 0.00 54.96
C GLN A 54 -28.63 -0.48 54.20
N CYS A 55 -28.39 0.04 53.00
CA CYS A 55 -27.13 -0.15 52.27
C CYS A 55 -26.23 1.06 52.50
N GLU A 56 -25.14 0.88 53.25
CA GLU A 56 -24.01 1.82 53.28
C GLU A 56 -23.10 1.63 52.05
N PRO A 57 -22.44 2.70 51.56
CA PRO A 57 -21.54 2.61 50.41
C PRO A 57 -20.21 1.96 50.81
N ALA A 58 -19.90 0.79 50.23
CA ALA A 58 -18.63 0.11 50.43
C ALA A 58 -17.46 0.90 49.80
N GLN A 59 -16.48 1.22 50.65
CA GLN A 59 -15.20 1.82 50.31
C GLN A 59 -14.35 0.84 49.48
N ALA A 60 -13.83 1.31 48.34
CA ALA A 60 -12.87 0.56 47.54
C ALA A 60 -11.47 0.63 48.17
N LYS A 61 -10.90 -0.53 48.52
CA LYS A 61 -9.46 -0.72 48.74
C LYS A 61 -8.87 -1.53 47.57
N PRO A 62 -7.69 -1.17 47.03
CA PRO A 62 -7.03 -1.98 46.03
C PRO A 62 -6.29 -3.13 46.71
N ILE A 63 -6.64 -4.37 46.36
CA ILE A 63 -5.81 -5.55 46.63
C ILE A 63 -5.18 -5.94 45.28
N PHE A 64 -3.86 -5.80 45.21
CA PHE A 64 -3.06 -6.46 44.19
C PHE A 64 -2.78 -7.89 44.66
N GLU A 65 -3.29 -8.89 43.94
CA GLU A 65 -2.76 -10.24 43.99
C GLU A 65 -2.59 -10.78 42.56
N LYS A 66 -1.39 -11.29 42.31
CA LYS A 66 -0.98 -11.96 41.08
C LYS A 66 -1.53 -13.39 41.07
N THR A 67 -2.32 -13.70 40.06
CA THR A 67 -2.42 -15.01 39.39
C THR A 67 -2.89 -14.66 37.95
N GLY A 68 -2.55 -15.30 36.86
CA GLY A 68 -1.84 -16.50 36.47
C GLY A 68 -2.04 -16.57 34.95
N ASP A 69 -1.06 -17.13 34.24
CA ASP A 69 -0.93 -17.08 32.78
C ASP A 69 -2.18 -17.40 31.95
N THR A 70 -2.54 -16.48 31.05
CA THR A 70 -3.10 -16.80 29.73
C THR A 70 -2.69 -15.71 28.73
N GLN A 71 -1.55 -15.91 28.06
CA GLN A 71 -1.19 -15.11 26.89
C GLN A 71 -2.08 -15.49 25.70
N THR A 72 -3.14 -14.73 25.46
CA THR A 72 -3.71 -14.63 24.11
C THR A 72 -2.75 -13.83 23.24
N SER A 73 -2.10 -14.51 22.31
CA SER A 73 -1.15 -13.97 21.35
C SER A 73 -1.81 -12.94 20.42
N LEU A 74 -1.55 -11.66 20.66
CA LEU A 74 -1.70 -10.62 19.65
C LEU A 74 -0.44 -10.58 18.79
N ASN A 75 -0.66 -10.72 17.49
CA ASN A 75 0.32 -10.92 16.42
C ASN A 75 1.17 -9.63 16.20
N PRO A 76 2.49 -9.63 16.47
CA PRO A 76 3.35 -8.48 16.17
C PRO A 76 3.90 -8.61 14.75
N ILE A 77 3.23 -7.95 13.80
CA ILE A 77 3.75 -7.79 12.45
C ILE A 77 4.79 -6.65 12.44
N HIS A 78 6.05 -7.09 12.41
CA HIS A 78 7.27 -6.44 11.88
C HIS A 78 7.97 -5.30 12.67
N ASN A 79 8.80 -5.72 13.62
CA ASN A 79 10.25 -5.48 13.53
C ASN A 79 10.94 -6.85 13.45
N ARG A 80 11.24 -7.32 12.24
CA ARG A 80 12.12 -8.47 12.01
C ARG A 80 12.97 -8.20 10.78
N TYR A 81 14.13 -7.59 11.01
CA TYR A 81 15.30 -7.89 10.18
C TYR A 81 15.70 -9.33 10.52
N VAL A 82 15.19 -10.28 9.75
CA VAL A 82 15.88 -11.57 9.65
C VAL A 82 17.01 -11.32 8.67
N ALA A 83 18.18 -10.98 9.20
CA ALA A 83 19.40 -11.22 8.45
C ALA A 83 19.40 -12.73 8.16
N LEU A 84 19.40 -13.11 6.88
CA LEU A 84 19.85 -14.42 6.49
C LEU A 84 21.33 -14.47 6.88
N THR A 85 21.61 -14.91 8.10
CA THR A 85 22.93 -15.33 8.53
C THR A 85 23.21 -16.65 7.82
N ASN A 86 23.51 -16.57 6.52
CA ASN A 86 24.39 -17.55 5.94
C ASN A 86 25.74 -17.31 6.62
N ASP A 87 26.09 -18.23 7.50
CA ASP A 87 27.37 -18.35 8.16
C ASP A 87 28.43 -18.55 7.07
N LEU A 88 28.89 -17.45 6.51
CA LEU A 88 30.11 -17.35 5.70
C LEU A 88 31.08 -16.65 6.65
N SER A 89 31.78 -17.46 7.44
CA SER A 89 32.59 -17.00 8.56
C SER A 89 33.81 -16.20 8.11
N GLU A 90 34.28 -16.35 6.87
CA GLU A 90 35.57 -15.76 6.46
C GLU A 90 35.52 -15.24 5.02
N CYS A 91 36.03 -14.03 4.82
CA CYS A 91 36.31 -13.46 3.51
C CYS A 91 37.68 -13.98 3.05
N ASP A 92 37.75 -14.68 1.91
CA ASP A 92 39.02 -15.11 1.33
C ASP A 92 39.60 -14.00 0.44
N CYS A 93 40.66 -13.36 0.93
CA CYS A 93 41.39 -12.29 0.25
C CYS A 93 42.82 -12.73 -0.10
N SER A 94 43.11 -14.04 -0.15
CA SER A 94 44.46 -14.61 -0.34
C SER A 94 45.18 -14.17 -1.63
N GLY A 95 44.48 -13.58 -2.59
CA GLY A 95 45.04 -13.00 -3.82
C GLY A 95 45.46 -11.52 -3.76
N TYR A 96 45.19 -10.81 -2.66
CA TYR A 96 45.50 -9.38 -2.51
C TYR A 96 46.65 -9.19 -1.53
N MET A 97 47.77 -8.63 -2.03
CA MET A 97 48.95 -8.39 -1.21
C MET A 97 48.70 -7.23 -0.23
N GLU A 98 48.94 -7.50 1.05
CA GLU A 98 48.99 -6.58 2.19
C GLU A 98 47.72 -5.73 2.42
N GLY A 99 46.80 -6.25 3.24
CA GLY A 99 45.60 -5.52 3.61
C GLY A 99 44.67 -6.21 4.62
N GLU A 100 43.88 -5.43 5.35
CA GLU A 100 42.78 -5.97 6.18
C GLU A 100 41.55 -6.23 5.30
N CYS A 101 41.03 -7.46 5.38
CA CYS A 101 39.83 -7.88 4.67
C CYS A 101 38.68 -7.99 5.68
N GLN A 102 37.66 -7.14 5.54
CA GLN A 102 36.52 -7.12 6.46
C GLN A 102 35.21 -7.29 5.70
N LYS A 103 34.31 -8.11 6.25
CA LYS A 103 32.96 -8.27 5.73
C LYS A 103 32.13 -7.03 6.09
N CYS A 104 31.56 -6.37 5.09
CA CYS A 104 30.61 -5.30 5.33
C CYS A 104 29.39 -5.86 6.06
N LYS A 105 29.16 -5.43 7.30
CA LYS A 105 28.04 -5.88 8.13
C LYS A 105 26.66 -5.58 7.53
N ASN A 106 26.57 -4.64 6.58
CA ASN A 106 25.30 -4.21 5.99
C ASN A 106 24.97 -4.88 4.65
N CYS A 107 25.94 -5.03 3.74
CA CYS A 107 25.68 -5.62 2.42
C CYS A 107 26.23 -7.05 2.27
N GLY A 108 27.07 -7.52 3.20
CA GLY A 108 27.66 -8.86 3.17
C GLY A 108 28.87 -9.00 2.22
N TRP A 109 29.27 -7.94 1.51
CA TRP A 109 30.43 -7.94 0.62
C TRP A 109 31.75 -7.86 1.38
N CYS A 110 32.80 -8.48 0.85
CA CYS A 110 34.16 -8.41 1.38
C CYS A 110 34.87 -7.16 0.84
N ILE A 111 35.46 -6.37 1.73
CA ILE A 111 36.20 -5.15 1.39
C ILE A 111 37.66 -5.38 1.78
N ALA A 112 38.57 -5.23 0.81
CA ALA A 112 40.01 -5.21 1.06
C ALA A 112 40.49 -3.75 1.21
N ARG A 113 41.27 -3.50 2.26
CA ARG A 113 41.92 -2.21 2.53
C ARG A 113 43.43 -2.36 2.49
N ASP A 114 44.17 -1.36 2.00
CA ASP A 114 45.62 -1.32 2.19
C ASP A 114 45.99 -1.06 3.67
N LYS A 115 47.29 -1.10 3.95
CA LYS A 115 47.89 -0.80 5.25
C LYS A 115 47.57 0.61 5.79
N ASP A 116 47.19 1.55 4.92
CA ASP A 116 46.85 2.92 5.27
C ASP A 116 45.32 3.09 5.44
N GLY A 117 44.55 1.99 5.32
CA GLY A 117 43.11 1.93 5.48
C GLY A 117 42.31 2.30 4.22
N ASN A 118 42.96 2.58 3.09
CA ASN A 118 42.30 2.91 1.83
C ASN A 118 41.74 1.66 1.17
N VAL A 119 40.57 1.77 0.53
CA VAL A 119 39.94 0.64 -0.15
C VAL A 119 40.69 0.35 -1.46
N MET A 120 41.35 -0.80 -1.53
CA MET A 120 42.14 -1.22 -2.70
C MET A 120 41.27 -1.78 -3.81
N GLN A 121 40.25 -2.58 -3.46
CA GLN A 121 39.32 -3.19 -4.41
C GLN A 121 38.09 -3.77 -3.69
N GLN A 122 36.91 -3.71 -4.33
CA GLN A 122 35.74 -4.50 -3.88
C GLN A 122 36.01 -5.97 -4.21
N CYS A 123 36.29 -6.79 -3.21
CA CYS A 123 36.70 -8.17 -3.42
C CYS A 123 35.51 -9.08 -3.72
N ILE A 124 35.76 -10.00 -4.64
CA ILE A 124 34.80 -10.92 -5.25
C ILE A 124 34.91 -12.27 -4.54
N GLN A 125 33.84 -12.71 -3.88
CA GLN A 125 33.16 -13.99 -4.19
C GLN A 125 31.96 -14.23 -3.27
N ALA A 126 30.89 -14.76 -3.87
CA ALA A 126 29.96 -15.66 -3.17
C ALA A 126 30.13 -17.06 -3.78
N LYS A 127 29.97 -18.08 -2.93
CA LYS A 127 29.86 -19.53 -3.19
C LYS A 127 30.10 -20.03 -4.62
N ASP A 128 30.96 -21.05 -4.71
CA ASP A 128 31.09 -21.97 -5.86
C ASP A 128 32.02 -21.53 -7.00
N GLY A 129 33.02 -20.68 -6.70
CA GLY A 129 34.13 -20.44 -7.63
C GLY A 129 33.79 -19.56 -8.84
N LYS A 130 32.56 -19.01 -8.93
CA LYS A 130 32.16 -18.13 -10.03
C LYS A 130 32.24 -16.66 -9.59
N PRO A 131 32.94 -15.79 -10.35
CA PRO A 131 32.98 -14.36 -10.02
C PRO A 131 31.57 -13.76 -10.13
N LEU A 132 31.09 -13.14 -9.05
CA LEU A 132 29.98 -12.19 -9.13
C LEU A 132 30.51 -10.96 -9.87
N THR A 133 30.32 -10.91 -11.18
CA THR A 133 30.61 -9.71 -11.97
C THR A 133 29.50 -8.69 -11.73
N GLY A 134 29.71 -7.79 -10.79
CA GLY A 134 28.88 -6.62 -10.57
C GLY A 134 29.68 -5.55 -9.85
N THR A 135 29.65 -4.33 -10.35
CA THR A 135 30.14 -3.17 -9.58
C THR A 135 29.18 -2.96 -8.42
N CYS A 136 29.67 -3.00 -7.18
CA CYS A 136 28.88 -2.50 -6.07
C CYS A 136 28.81 -0.98 -6.25
N ASN A 137 27.68 -0.51 -6.82
CA ASN A 137 27.38 0.89 -7.09
C ASN A 137 27.16 1.72 -5.81
N ILE A 138 27.52 1.18 -4.64
CA ILE A 138 27.52 1.95 -3.39
C ILE A 138 28.69 2.93 -3.51
N LYS A 139 28.36 4.20 -3.79
CA LYS A 139 29.26 5.32 -3.52
C LYS A 139 29.71 5.20 -2.07
N TRP A 140 31.02 5.05 -1.90
CA TRP A 140 31.69 5.00 -0.61
C TRP A 140 31.15 6.10 0.31
N CYS A 141 30.72 5.74 1.53
CA CYS A 141 30.37 6.70 2.57
C CYS A 141 31.68 7.23 3.18
N PRO A 142 32.06 8.50 2.95
CA PRO A 142 33.33 9.05 3.46
C PRO A 142 33.32 9.31 4.97
N GLU A 143 32.16 9.24 5.60
CA GLU A 143 31.99 9.53 7.02
C GLU A 143 31.89 8.23 7.80
N GLY A 144 32.85 8.03 8.71
CA GLY A 144 32.95 6.89 9.61
C GLY A 144 31.63 6.47 10.24
N ASP A 145 31.51 5.16 10.46
CA ASP A 145 30.48 4.45 11.22
C ASP A 145 29.01 4.61 10.80
N LYS A 146 28.69 5.45 9.81
CA LYS A 146 27.30 5.54 9.32
C LYS A 146 27.01 4.36 8.38
N PRO A 147 25.98 3.55 8.68
CA PRO A 147 25.63 2.41 7.83
C PRO A 147 25.30 2.88 6.42
N CYS A 148 25.94 2.28 5.40
CA CYS A 148 25.53 2.44 4.00
C CYS A 148 24.05 2.05 3.88
N LYS A 149 23.16 3.04 3.80
CA LYS A 149 21.74 2.80 3.65
C LYS A 149 21.48 2.34 2.22
N MET A 150 21.26 1.05 2.03
CA MET A 150 20.76 0.51 0.77
C MET A 150 19.34 1.07 0.55
N TYR A 151 19.20 2.00 -0.38
CA TYR A 151 17.90 2.52 -0.78
C TYR A 151 17.08 1.40 -1.43
N ARG A 152 15.80 1.31 -1.07
CA ARG A 152 14.86 0.39 -1.71
C ARG A 152 14.12 1.17 -2.78
N LYS A 153 14.42 0.84 -4.04
CA LYS A 153 13.80 1.41 -5.23
C LYS A 153 12.51 0.68 -5.60
N LEU A 154 11.50 1.43 -6.02
CA LEU A 154 10.26 0.92 -6.60
C LEU A 154 9.93 1.70 -7.87
N VAL A 155 9.58 0.98 -8.93
CA VAL A 155 9.01 1.59 -10.15
C VAL A 155 7.51 1.28 -10.21
N ILE A 156 6.68 2.32 -10.23
CA ILE A 156 5.23 2.23 -10.30
C ILE A 156 4.79 2.53 -11.73
N PHE A 157 4.15 1.55 -12.36
CA PHE A 157 3.55 1.65 -13.69
C PHE A 157 2.04 1.86 -13.57
N GLY A 158 1.60 3.05 -13.91
CA GLY A 158 0.24 3.29 -14.35
C GLY A 158 0.01 2.77 -15.77
N ASN A 159 -1.03 3.26 -16.41
CA ASN A 159 -1.48 2.74 -17.70
C ASN A 159 -1.53 3.81 -18.80
N GLY A 160 -1.12 5.05 -18.51
CA GLY A 160 -1.23 6.22 -19.38
C GLY A 160 -0.29 6.19 -20.60
N PRO A 161 -0.59 7.02 -21.62
CA PRO A 161 0.12 7.04 -22.90
C PRO A 161 1.62 7.39 -22.81
N SER A 162 2.10 7.98 -21.72
CA SER A 162 3.54 8.23 -21.53
C SER A 162 4.42 6.98 -21.49
N LEU A 163 3.82 5.80 -21.29
CA LEU A 163 4.51 4.51 -21.35
C LEU A 163 4.58 3.92 -22.78
N LYS A 164 4.03 4.60 -23.80
CA LYS A 164 4.02 4.06 -25.16
C LYS A 164 5.45 3.86 -25.67
N GLY A 165 5.75 2.63 -26.08
CA GLY A 165 7.09 2.24 -26.56
C GLY A 165 8.12 1.97 -25.46
N PHE A 166 7.74 2.03 -24.17
CA PHE A 166 8.65 1.66 -23.09
C PHE A 166 8.95 0.16 -23.10
N ASN A 167 10.22 -0.20 -22.95
CA ASN A 167 10.66 -1.60 -22.85
C ASN A 167 10.66 -2.06 -21.39
N PHE A 168 9.62 -2.80 -20.99
CA PHE A 168 9.47 -3.28 -19.61
C PHE A 168 10.56 -4.28 -19.17
N HIS A 169 11.25 -4.92 -20.12
CA HIS A 169 12.39 -5.80 -19.81
C HIS A 169 13.61 -5.04 -19.28
N GLU A 170 13.65 -3.70 -19.37
CA GLU A 170 14.69 -2.88 -18.75
C GLU A 170 14.53 -2.77 -17.22
N VAL A 171 13.37 -3.17 -16.69
CA VAL A 171 13.04 -3.11 -15.26
C VAL A 171 13.54 -4.35 -14.54
N GLN A 172 14.83 -4.63 -14.67
CA GLN A 172 15.51 -5.74 -13.98
C GLN A 172 16.25 -5.24 -12.75
N GLY A 173 16.30 -6.07 -11.70
CA GLY A 173 17.02 -5.74 -10.46
C GLY A 173 16.34 -4.70 -9.57
N VAL A 174 15.11 -4.27 -9.88
CA VAL A 174 14.30 -3.37 -9.06
C VAL A 174 12.88 -3.93 -8.91
N ASP A 175 12.26 -3.73 -7.74
CA ASP A 175 10.87 -4.10 -7.57
C ASP A 175 9.96 -3.17 -8.40
N SER A 176 8.90 -3.74 -8.95
CA SER A 176 7.95 -3.04 -9.80
C SER A 176 6.50 -3.27 -9.38
N LEU A 177 5.65 -2.29 -9.67
CA LEU A 177 4.22 -2.32 -9.39
C LEU A 177 3.46 -2.00 -10.67
N GLY A 178 2.58 -2.91 -11.11
CA GLY A 178 1.67 -2.67 -12.22
C GLY A 178 0.21 -2.72 -11.78
N MET A 179 -0.69 -2.10 -12.56
CA MET A 179 -2.07 -1.92 -12.10
C MET A 179 -3.20 -2.16 -13.12
N ASN A 180 -4.35 -2.54 -12.58
CA ASN A 180 -5.62 -2.74 -13.28
C ASN A 180 -5.43 -3.67 -14.51
N GLN A 181 -5.94 -3.29 -15.68
CA GLN A 181 -6.02 -4.16 -16.87
C GLN A 181 -4.71 -4.26 -17.68
N ALA A 182 -3.60 -3.70 -17.20
CA ALA A 182 -2.33 -3.77 -17.92
C ALA A 182 -1.72 -5.19 -17.98
N TYR A 183 -2.25 -6.13 -17.20
CA TYR A 183 -1.90 -7.55 -17.31
C TYR A 183 -2.10 -8.16 -18.69
N ARG A 184 -2.99 -7.57 -19.51
CA ARG A 184 -3.18 -7.98 -20.90
C ARG A 184 -1.89 -7.81 -21.69
N TYR A 185 -1.27 -6.63 -21.57
CA TYR A 185 0.01 -6.33 -22.21
C TYR A 185 1.17 -7.15 -21.63
N TRP A 186 1.24 -7.26 -20.31
CA TRP A 186 2.25 -8.06 -19.61
C TRP A 186 2.31 -9.51 -20.11
N SER A 187 1.13 -10.10 -20.35
CA SER A 187 1.02 -11.45 -20.89
C SER A 187 1.49 -11.54 -22.34
N GLU A 188 1.22 -10.53 -23.17
CA GLU A 188 1.71 -10.46 -24.56
C GLU A 188 3.24 -10.39 -24.64
N ILE A 189 3.89 -9.66 -23.73
CA ILE A 189 5.35 -9.47 -23.74
C ILE A 189 6.11 -10.42 -22.80
N ASN A 190 5.40 -11.35 -22.16
CA ASN A 190 5.92 -12.28 -21.15
C ASN A 190 6.76 -11.58 -20.06
N TRP A 191 6.20 -10.51 -19.49
CA TRP A 191 6.81 -9.77 -18.39
C TRP A 191 5.74 -9.37 -17.40
N TYR A 192 5.98 -9.54 -16.09
CA TYR A 192 5.03 -9.19 -15.05
C TYR A 192 5.71 -8.36 -13.94
N PRO A 193 4.96 -7.46 -13.27
CA PRO A 193 5.50 -6.68 -12.18
C PRO A 193 5.70 -7.52 -10.91
N THR A 194 6.51 -7.03 -9.97
CA THR A 194 6.65 -7.65 -8.64
C THR A 194 5.34 -7.64 -7.86
N TYR A 195 4.54 -6.59 -8.01
CA TYR A 195 3.26 -6.41 -7.33
C TYR A 195 2.14 -6.01 -8.30
N TYR A 196 0.95 -6.56 -8.06
CA TYR A 196 -0.27 -6.20 -8.78
C TYR A 196 -1.18 -5.33 -7.92
N PHE A 197 -1.74 -4.27 -8.50
CA PHE A 197 -2.62 -3.33 -7.82
C PHE A 197 -3.91 -3.08 -8.60
N SER A 198 -5.07 -3.18 -7.95
CA SER A 198 -6.34 -2.78 -8.54
C SER A 198 -7.29 -2.26 -7.47
N PHE A 199 -7.35 -0.93 -7.33
CA PHE A 199 -8.21 -0.28 -6.33
C PHE A 199 -9.52 0.29 -6.89
N ASP A 200 -9.74 0.10 -8.19
CA ASP A 200 -10.98 0.45 -8.86
C ASP A 200 -12.05 -0.60 -8.56
N THR A 201 -13.14 -0.18 -7.92
CA THR A 201 -14.21 -1.09 -7.49
C THR A 201 -14.98 -1.68 -8.66
N VAL A 202 -15.07 -0.98 -9.80
CA VAL A 202 -15.76 -1.47 -11.00
C VAL A 202 -14.90 -2.51 -11.68
N VAL A 203 -13.62 -2.20 -11.92
CA VAL A 203 -12.66 -3.13 -12.55
C VAL A 203 -12.51 -4.40 -11.72
N ASN A 204 -12.43 -4.31 -10.38
CA ASN A 204 -12.31 -5.49 -9.51
C ASN A 204 -13.47 -6.47 -9.65
N VAL A 205 -14.68 -5.97 -9.88
CA VAL A 205 -15.87 -6.82 -10.04
C VAL A 205 -15.96 -7.34 -11.47
N ASP A 206 -15.84 -6.44 -12.44
CA ASP A 206 -15.97 -6.73 -13.86
C ASP A 206 -14.90 -7.72 -14.35
N ARG A 207 -13.64 -7.50 -13.94
CA ARG A 207 -12.46 -8.31 -14.33
C ARG A 207 -12.01 -9.28 -13.24
N SER A 208 -12.92 -9.66 -12.34
CA SER A 208 -12.60 -10.57 -11.23
C SER A 208 -11.99 -11.90 -11.70
N LYS A 209 -12.48 -12.47 -12.80
CA LYS A 209 -11.96 -13.71 -13.39
C LYS A 209 -10.49 -13.59 -13.79
N ASP A 210 -10.12 -12.50 -14.46
CA ASP A 210 -8.75 -12.27 -14.91
C ASP A 210 -7.81 -12.05 -13.71
N ILE A 211 -8.27 -11.34 -12.68
CA ILE A 211 -7.52 -11.15 -11.43
C ILE A 211 -7.33 -12.49 -10.69
N ILE A 212 -8.35 -13.35 -10.65
CA ILE A 212 -8.26 -14.69 -10.06
C ILE A 212 -7.20 -15.52 -10.80
N GLU A 213 -7.19 -15.46 -12.13
CA GLU A 213 -6.20 -16.16 -12.95
C GLU A 213 -4.77 -15.67 -12.67
N LEU A 214 -4.56 -14.35 -12.56
CA LEU A 214 -3.25 -13.80 -12.19
C LEU A 214 -2.77 -14.29 -10.82
N ILE A 215 -3.68 -14.39 -9.84
CA ILE A 215 -3.35 -14.91 -8.50
C ILE A 215 -2.99 -16.40 -8.58
N ASN A 216 -3.76 -17.19 -9.34
CA ASN A 216 -3.49 -18.62 -9.51
C ASN A 216 -2.15 -18.87 -10.21
N ASN A 217 -1.80 -18.03 -11.19
CA ASN A 217 -0.56 -18.13 -11.96
C ASN A 217 0.61 -17.34 -11.33
N SER A 218 0.46 -16.81 -10.12
CA SER A 218 1.44 -15.88 -9.53
C SER A 218 2.83 -16.50 -9.32
N SER A 219 2.90 -17.81 -9.10
CA SER A 219 4.18 -18.54 -8.98
C SER A 219 4.94 -18.60 -10.30
N THR A 220 4.22 -18.74 -11.42
CA THR A 220 4.80 -18.75 -12.78
C THR A 220 5.16 -17.34 -13.22
N ASN A 221 4.27 -16.38 -12.95
CA ASN A 221 4.41 -15.00 -13.39
C ASN A 221 5.31 -14.17 -12.48
N GLY A 222 5.71 -14.69 -11.31
CA GLY A 222 6.60 -13.99 -10.36
C GLY A 222 5.96 -12.86 -9.55
N ILE A 223 4.63 -12.68 -9.62
CA ILE A 223 3.91 -11.66 -8.85
C ILE A 223 3.86 -12.09 -7.37
N LYS A 224 4.41 -11.28 -6.47
CA LYS A 224 4.56 -11.61 -5.04
C LYS A 224 3.31 -11.28 -4.22
N LYS A 225 2.65 -10.16 -4.52
CA LYS A 225 1.46 -9.68 -3.78
C LYS A 225 0.46 -8.98 -4.69
N PHE A 226 -0.80 -9.07 -4.30
CA PHE A 226 -1.96 -8.50 -4.97
C PHE A 226 -2.67 -7.56 -4.01
N PHE A 227 -2.84 -6.31 -4.41
CA PHE A 227 -3.51 -5.29 -3.61
C PHE A 227 -4.83 -4.90 -4.27
N THR A 228 -5.94 -5.09 -3.57
CA THR A 228 -7.29 -4.94 -4.12
C THR A 228 -8.24 -4.24 -3.14
N ARG A 229 -9.53 -4.20 -3.46
CA ARG A 229 -10.61 -3.70 -2.61
C ARG A 229 -11.42 -4.87 -2.06
N SER A 230 -12.05 -4.69 -0.91
CA SER A 230 -12.86 -5.74 -0.27
C SER A 230 -14.01 -6.27 -1.14
N ASN A 231 -14.50 -5.49 -2.10
CA ASN A 231 -15.54 -5.93 -3.03
C ASN A 231 -15.07 -7.04 -4.00
N PHE A 232 -13.75 -7.25 -4.15
CA PHE A 232 -13.19 -8.39 -4.86
C PHE A 232 -13.60 -9.73 -4.21
N TYR A 233 -13.67 -9.79 -2.89
CA TYR A 233 -14.06 -11.01 -2.17
C TYR A 233 -15.50 -11.45 -2.44
N GLY A 234 -16.38 -10.54 -2.89
CA GLY A 234 -17.72 -10.92 -3.35
C GLY A 234 -17.71 -11.80 -4.60
N ARG A 235 -16.63 -11.79 -5.37
CA ARG A 235 -16.43 -12.64 -6.56
C ARG A 235 -15.37 -13.73 -6.36
N ALA A 236 -14.47 -13.55 -5.40
CA ALA A 236 -13.38 -14.48 -5.11
C ALA A 236 -13.22 -14.73 -3.60
N PRO A 237 -14.23 -15.30 -2.92
CA PRO A 237 -14.20 -15.51 -1.47
C PRO A 237 -13.07 -16.44 -1.01
N GLN A 238 -12.59 -17.34 -1.88
CA GLN A 238 -11.48 -18.25 -1.61
C GLN A 238 -10.17 -17.54 -1.25
N PHE A 239 -10.01 -16.26 -1.64
CA PHE A 239 -8.79 -15.49 -1.37
C PHE A 239 -8.84 -14.63 -0.11
N LYS A 240 -9.92 -14.69 0.68
CA LYS A 240 -10.07 -13.86 1.89
C LYS A 240 -8.95 -14.03 2.91
N ASN A 241 -8.37 -15.24 2.99
CA ASN A 241 -7.28 -15.58 3.90
C ASN A 241 -5.96 -15.87 3.15
N ASP A 242 -5.90 -15.58 1.84
CA ASP A 242 -4.67 -15.81 1.07
C ASP A 242 -3.65 -14.71 1.42
N PRO A 243 -2.47 -15.05 1.96
CA PRO A 243 -1.48 -14.06 2.40
C PRO A 243 -0.92 -13.21 1.24
N ARG A 244 -1.08 -13.66 -0.02
CA ARG A 244 -0.67 -12.90 -1.20
C ARG A 244 -1.65 -11.77 -1.49
N VAL A 245 -2.90 -11.87 -1.06
CA VAL A 245 -3.98 -10.92 -1.36
C VAL A 245 -4.19 -9.99 -0.17
N GLN A 246 -4.11 -8.69 -0.43
CA GLN A 246 -4.24 -7.63 0.57
C GLN A 246 -5.35 -6.67 0.13
N VAL A 247 -6.29 -6.34 1.00
CA VAL A 247 -7.36 -5.37 0.68
C VAL A 247 -7.16 -4.05 1.37
N PHE A 248 -7.36 -2.95 0.65
CA PHE A 248 -7.19 -1.59 1.15
C PHE A 248 -7.97 -1.32 2.44
N GLU A 249 -9.19 -1.85 2.55
CA GLU A 249 -10.07 -1.64 3.70
C GLU A 249 -9.44 -2.08 5.03
N ASP A 250 -8.58 -3.11 5.04
CA ASP A 250 -7.89 -3.58 6.25
C ASP A 250 -6.86 -2.56 6.75
N TYR A 251 -6.32 -1.74 5.86
CA TYR A 251 -5.34 -0.69 6.18
C TYR A 251 -6.00 0.62 6.64
N ARG A 252 -7.33 0.77 6.54
CA ARG A 252 -8.00 2.03 6.94
C ARG A 252 -7.98 2.27 8.45
N LYS A 253 -7.77 1.24 9.26
CA LYS A 253 -7.83 1.32 10.73
C LYS A 253 -6.50 1.75 11.37
N GLY A 254 -5.43 1.89 10.59
CA GLY A 254 -4.09 2.22 11.09
C GLY A 254 -3.82 3.72 11.29
N ARG A 255 -2.60 4.03 11.76
CA ARG A 255 -2.04 5.40 11.79
C ARG A 255 -0.83 5.48 10.85
N HIS A 256 -1.06 5.31 9.55
CA HIS A 256 -0.01 5.31 8.55
C HIS A 256 -0.49 6.01 7.27
N ILE A 257 0.41 6.29 6.33
CA ILE A 257 0.08 7.10 5.14
C ILE A 257 -1.11 6.55 4.32
N VAL A 258 -1.33 5.23 4.29
CA VAL A 258 -2.49 4.63 3.61
C VAL A 258 -3.83 4.89 4.33
N SER A 259 -3.85 5.10 5.65
CA SER A 259 -5.11 5.21 6.42
C SER A 259 -5.72 6.61 6.40
N ILE A 260 -4.92 7.64 6.09
CA ILE A 260 -5.33 9.05 6.10
C ILE A 260 -5.77 9.59 4.73
N VAL A 261 -6.11 8.70 3.81
CA VAL A 261 -6.55 9.05 2.44
C VAL A 261 -8.01 9.50 2.41
N SER A 262 -8.31 10.57 1.67
CA SER A 262 -9.69 11.03 1.44
C SER A 262 -10.10 10.93 -0.03
N ALA A 263 -9.15 11.07 -0.96
CA ALA A 263 -9.37 10.83 -2.39
C ALA A 263 -8.58 9.60 -2.86
N ILE A 264 -9.30 8.66 -3.49
CA ILE A 264 -8.79 7.34 -3.88
C ILE A 264 -8.68 7.25 -5.40
N SER A 265 -7.48 6.92 -5.87
CA SER A 265 -7.19 6.42 -7.21
C SER A 265 -6.25 5.23 -7.08
N THR A 266 -6.20 4.32 -8.05
CA THR A 266 -5.23 3.21 -7.98
C THR A 266 -3.79 3.73 -7.90
N GLY A 267 -3.48 4.80 -8.64
CA GLY A 267 -2.15 5.41 -8.68
C GLY A 267 -1.67 6.00 -7.34
N ASN A 268 -2.47 6.85 -6.70
CA ASN A 268 -2.03 7.48 -5.44
C ASN A 268 -1.97 6.44 -4.31
N LEU A 269 -2.91 5.49 -4.25
CA LEU A 269 -2.83 4.41 -3.26
C LEU A 269 -1.63 3.50 -3.50
N ALA A 270 -1.34 3.12 -4.74
CA ALA A 270 -0.15 2.34 -5.08
C ALA A 270 1.13 3.01 -4.56
N THR A 271 1.24 4.33 -4.73
CA THR A 271 2.36 5.11 -4.20
C THR A 271 2.42 5.08 -2.67
N ARG A 272 1.29 5.27 -1.99
CA ARG A 272 1.20 5.18 -0.51
C ARG A 272 1.57 3.80 0.01
N PHE A 273 1.17 2.74 -0.69
CA PHE A 273 1.56 1.37 -0.35
C PHE A 273 3.05 1.13 -0.59
N GLY A 274 3.64 1.68 -1.65
CA GLY A 274 5.09 1.67 -1.84
C GLY A 274 5.82 2.25 -0.62
N ILE A 275 5.37 3.41 -0.14
CA ILE A 275 5.92 4.04 1.06
C ILE A 275 5.71 3.14 2.30
N LEU A 276 4.51 2.58 2.48
CA LEU A 276 4.19 1.69 3.60
C LEU A 276 5.04 0.40 3.59
N MET A 277 5.39 -0.11 2.41
CA MET A 277 6.26 -1.28 2.23
C MET A 277 7.75 -0.96 2.46
N GLY A 278 8.10 0.28 2.78
CA GLY A 278 9.45 0.71 3.12
C GLY A 278 10.32 1.06 1.93
N TYR A 279 9.74 1.35 0.76
CA TYR A 279 10.49 1.92 -0.37
C TYR A 279 10.77 3.41 -0.10
N ASP A 280 12.01 3.82 -0.35
CA ASP A 280 12.47 5.18 -0.09
C ASP A 280 12.89 5.94 -1.34
N LYS A 281 12.96 5.26 -2.50
CA LYS A 281 13.06 5.86 -3.83
C LYS A 281 11.95 5.30 -4.71
N ILE A 282 11.04 6.16 -5.20
CA ILE A 282 9.89 5.74 -6.00
C ILE A 282 9.88 6.50 -7.32
N LEU A 283 9.87 5.79 -8.43
CA LEU A 283 9.63 6.36 -9.76
C LEU A 283 8.21 6.05 -10.21
N ILE A 284 7.46 7.07 -10.61
CA ILE A 284 6.09 6.92 -11.11
C ILE A 284 6.05 7.13 -12.63
N MET A 285 5.64 6.11 -13.37
CA MET A 285 5.55 6.13 -14.83
C MET A 285 4.13 5.78 -15.29
N GLY A 286 3.64 6.36 -16.39
CA GLY A 286 2.30 6.03 -16.92
C GLY A 286 1.13 6.53 -16.07
N ILE A 287 1.34 7.50 -15.18
CA ILE A 287 0.26 8.16 -14.44
C ILE A 287 0.19 9.60 -14.92
N ASP A 288 -0.50 9.81 -16.04
CA ASP A 288 -0.44 11.09 -16.76
C ASP A 288 -1.49 12.11 -16.29
N MET A 289 -2.64 11.63 -15.82
CA MET A 289 -3.76 12.46 -15.33
C MET A 289 -4.33 13.45 -16.38
N ASN A 290 -4.24 13.07 -17.65
CA ASN A 290 -4.71 13.81 -18.83
C ASN A 290 -5.78 13.02 -19.62
N TYR A 291 -6.58 12.21 -18.92
CA TYR A 291 -7.57 11.34 -19.55
C TYR A 291 -8.62 12.11 -20.37
N VAL A 292 -8.92 11.61 -21.56
CA VAL A 292 -10.15 11.88 -22.30
C VAL A 292 -11.29 11.12 -21.61
N GLU A 293 -12.18 11.84 -20.93
CA GLU A 293 -13.19 11.23 -20.05
C GLU A 293 -14.20 10.35 -20.78
N HIS A 294 -14.56 10.73 -22.02
CA HIS A 294 -15.47 10.00 -22.88
C HIS A 294 -14.83 9.82 -24.25
N ILE A 295 -14.50 8.58 -24.60
CA ILE A 295 -14.06 8.21 -25.95
C ILE A 295 -15.28 7.80 -26.78
N LYS A 296 -15.18 7.88 -28.12
CA LYS A 296 -16.31 7.61 -29.03
C LYS A 296 -16.82 6.16 -28.94
N GLU A 297 -15.95 5.24 -28.51
CA GLU A 297 -16.18 3.82 -28.29
C GLU A 297 -16.77 3.50 -26.92
N SER A 298 -17.03 4.52 -26.08
CA SER A 298 -17.63 4.36 -24.76
C SER A 298 -19.08 4.85 -24.74
N GLU A 299 -19.89 4.22 -23.89
CA GLU A 299 -21.26 4.62 -23.61
C GLU A 299 -21.52 4.66 -22.10
N LYS A 300 -22.52 5.44 -21.68
CA LYS A 300 -22.98 5.43 -20.29
C LYS A 300 -23.67 4.11 -19.99
N TYR A 301 -23.27 3.46 -18.90
CA TYR A 301 -23.83 2.20 -18.47
C TYR A 301 -23.99 2.20 -16.94
N LYS A 302 -25.22 2.27 -16.43
CA LYS A 302 -25.53 2.18 -14.98
C LYS A 302 -24.67 3.11 -14.08
N GLY A 303 -24.47 4.35 -14.50
CA GLY A 303 -23.68 5.34 -13.75
C GLY A 303 -22.15 5.23 -13.93
N VAL A 304 -21.69 4.26 -14.72
CA VAL A 304 -20.28 4.09 -15.13
C VAL A 304 -20.17 4.12 -16.66
N LEU A 305 -19.00 3.79 -17.21
CA LEU A 305 -18.79 3.67 -18.66
C LEU A 305 -18.62 2.21 -19.06
N LYS A 306 -19.06 1.90 -20.28
CA LYS A 306 -18.83 0.60 -20.92
C LYS A 306 -18.28 0.81 -22.32
N ILE A 307 -17.31 -0.01 -22.71
CA ILE A 307 -16.76 -0.02 -24.06
C ILE A 307 -17.72 -0.78 -24.99
N LYS A 308 -18.31 -0.10 -25.98
CA LYS A 308 -19.22 -0.72 -26.97
C LYS A 308 -18.47 -1.40 -28.12
N GLU A 309 -17.29 -0.89 -28.46
CA GLU A 309 -16.40 -1.37 -29.53
C GLU A 309 -14.95 -1.26 -29.07
N THR A 310 -14.10 -2.23 -29.39
CA THR A 310 -12.68 -2.15 -29.01
C THR A 310 -12.02 -0.99 -29.77
N PRO A 311 -11.41 0.00 -29.08
CA PRO A 311 -10.77 1.13 -29.77
C PRO A 311 -9.52 0.70 -30.56
N ASP A 312 -9.44 1.12 -31.82
CA ASP A 312 -8.23 0.92 -32.65
C ASP A 312 -7.05 1.77 -32.17
N ASP A 313 -7.33 2.92 -31.57
CA ASP A 313 -6.39 3.78 -30.88
C ASP A 313 -7.06 4.36 -29.62
N ASN A 314 -6.41 4.21 -28.47
CA ASN A 314 -6.95 4.67 -27.21
C ASN A 314 -6.08 5.80 -26.65
N PRO A 315 -6.59 7.04 -26.59
CA PRO A 315 -5.78 8.18 -26.18
C PRO A 315 -5.37 8.12 -24.70
N ASN A 316 -6.02 7.27 -23.90
CA ASN A 316 -5.85 7.19 -22.46
C ASN A 316 -4.81 6.17 -22.02
N TYR A 317 -4.37 5.26 -22.91
CA TYR A 317 -3.55 4.14 -22.51
C TYR A 317 -2.40 3.85 -23.47
N PHE A 318 -1.31 3.27 -22.96
CA PHE A 318 -0.09 3.06 -23.74
C PHE A 318 -0.18 1.94 -24.79
N PHE A 319 -1.20 1.07 -24.72
CA PHE A 319 -1.41 -0.03 -25.66
C PHE A 319 -2.89 -0.17 -26.02
N LYS A 320 -3.14 -0.64 -27.25
CA LYS A 320 -4.48 -0.72 -27.84
C LYS A 320 -5.41 -1.68 -27.11
N GLY A 321 -4.88 -2.82 -26.65
CA GLY A 321 -5.65 -3.87 -25.97
C GLY A 321 -6.08 -3.56 -24.54
N TYR A 322 -5.80 -2.37 -24.00
CA TYR A 322 -6.11 -2.06 -22.59
C TYR A 322 -7.62 -2.08 -22.32
N GLN A 323 -8.40 -1.46 -23.20
CA GLN A 323 -9.86 -1.46 -23.16
C GLN A 323 -10.40 -2.25 -24.35
N GLN A 324 -11.27 -3.22 -24.07
CA GLN A 324 -11.88 -4.11 -25.04
C GLN A 324 -13.40 -4.00 -24.96
N LYS A 325 -14.09 -4.33 -26.05
CA LYS A 325 -15.55 -4.40 -26.09
C LYS A 325 -16.09 -5.20 -24.90
N GLY A 326 -17.01 -4.56 -24.17
CA GLY A 326 -17.65 -5.14 -22.99
C GLY A 326 -17.06 -4.70 -21.66
N ASP A 327 -15.83 -4.18 -21.63
CA ASP A 327 -15.20 -3.71 -20.40
C ASP A 327 -16.01 -2.59 -19.76
N VAL A 328 -16.15 -2.65 -18.44
CA VAL A 328 -16.84 -1.64 -17.63
C VAL A 328 -15.83 -0.94 -16.74
N TYR A 329 -15.87 0.40 -16.70
CA TYR A 329 -14.89 1.22 -15.99
C TYR A 329 -15.47 2.54 -15.48
N ASN A 330 -14.81 3.14 -14.49
CA ASN A 330 -15.21 4.45 -13.97
C ASN A 330 -14.85 5.59 -14.93
N VAL A 331 -15.63 6.67 -14.87
CA VAL A 331 -15.23 7.95 -15.46
C VAL A 331 -13.96 8.43 -14.74
N PRO A 332 -12.83 8.71 -15.45
CA PRO A 332 -11.57 9.03 -14.80
C PRO A 332 -11.62 10.26 -13.88
N ASN A 333 -12.37 11.32 -14.26
CA ASN A 333 -12.50 12.55 -13.48
C ASN A 333 -11.13 13.13 -13.04
N SER A 334 -10.18 13.23 -13.97
CA SER A 334 -8.76 13.51 -13.67
C SER A 334 -8.56 14.70 -12.72
N ASN A 335 -9.25 15.80 -12.99
CA ASN A 335 -9.10 17.06 -12.25
C ASN A 335 -9.84 17.04 -10.89
N ALA A 336 -10.90 16.23 -10.76
CA ALA A 336 -11.70 16.15 -9.54
C ALA A 336 -11.23 15.03 -8.58
N VAL A 337 -10.59 13.98 -9.11
CA VAL A 337 -10.18 12.81 -8.33
C VAL A 337 -8.67 12.65 -8.32
N HIS A 338 -8.04 12.39 -9.47
CA HIS A 338 -6.64 11.96 -9.53
C HIS A 338 -5.66 13.06 -9.06
N VAL A 339 -5.81 14.27 -9.60
CA VAL A 339 -4.93 15.40 -9.26
C VAL A 339 -5.04 15.75 -7.76
N PRO A 340 -6.25 15.95 -7.18
CA PRO A 340 -6.39 16.15 -5.73
C PRO A 340 -5.85 14.99 -4.90
N ALA A 341 -6.02 13.74 -5.34
CA ALA A 341 -5.56 12.56 -4.63
C ALA A 341 -4.02 12.48 -4.50
N PHE A 342 -3.29 12.89 -5.54
CA PHE A 342 -1.84 13.04 -5.49
C PHE A 342 -1.39 14.27 -4.69
N ARG A 343 -2.05 15.42 -4.84
CA ARG A 343 -1.76 16.61 -4.02
C ARG A 343 -1.89 16.31 -2.53
N GLN A 344 -2.96 15.60 -2.14
CA GLN A 344 -3.14 15.13 -0.77
C GLN A 344 -1.99 14.21 -0.35
N MET A 345 -1.62 13.24 -1.18
CA MET A 345 -0.53 12.30 -0.86
C MET A 345 0.80 13.00 -0.64
N PHE A 346 1.22 13.92 -1.50
CA PHE A 346 2.45 14.68 -1.29
C PHE A 346 2.37 15.56 -0.03
N GLY A 347 1.22 16.17 0.25
CA GLY A 347 0.96 16.89 1.49
C GLY A 347 1.10 16.00 2.72
N ASP A 348 0.59 14.77 2.67
CA ASP A 348 0.68 13.79 3.75
C ASP A 348 2.11 13.31 3.99
N VAL A 349 2.88 13.04 2.91
CA VAL A 349 4.31 12.70 3.00
C VAL A 349 5.07 13.78 3.77
N LYS A 350 4.85 15.05 3.41
CA LYS A 350 5.48 16.21 4.08
C LYS A 350 5.01 16.34 5.53
N LYS A 351 3.70 16.27 5.77
CA LYS A 351 3.11 16.43 7.11
C LYS A 351 3.57 15.35 8.09
N LEU A 352 3.73 14.12 7.61
CA LEU A 352 4.21 12.99 8.41
C LEU A 352 5.75 12.92 8.52
N GLY A 353 6.49 13.81 7.86
CA GLY A 353 7.95 13.82 7.88
C GLY A 353 8.58 12.56 7.28
N LEU A 354 7.92 11.93 6.30
CA LEU A 354 8.40 10.68 5.71
C LEU A 354 9.61 10.95 4.80
N LYS A 355 10.69 10.21 5.02
CA LYS A 355 11.93 10.28 4.24
C LYS A 355 11.85 9.37 3.02
N VAL A 356 11.16 9.82 1.98
CA VAL A 356 11.01 9.14 0.70
C VAL A 356 11.16 10.13 -0.45
N ASP A 357 11.96 9.77 -1.45
CA ASP A 357 12.07 10.53 -2.69
C ASP A 357 11.15 9.92 -3.74
N ILE A 358 10.27 10.76 -4.29
CA ILE A 358 9.28 10.36 -5.27
C ILE A 358 9.52 11.19 -6.53
N TYR A 359 9.63 10.52 -7.67
CA TYR A 359 9.95 11.13 -8.95
C TYR A 359 8.83 10.87 -9.97
N ASN A 360 8.59 11.86 -10.81
CA ASN A 360 7.78 11.70 -12.02
C ASN A 360 8.66 11.20 -13.17
N GLY A 361 8.39 10.02 -13.70
CA GLY A 361 9.04 9.46 -14.89
C GLY A 361 8.30 9.71 -16.20
N SER A 362 7.22 10.52 -16.17
CA SER A 362 6.33 10.74 -17.32
C SER A 362 6.34 12.23 -17.73
N PRO A 363 6.97 12.61 -18.86
CA PRO A 363 7.16 14.02 -19.21
C PRO A 363 5.84 14.78 -19.49
N ILE A 364 4.82 14.07 -19.96
CA ILE A 364 3.49 14.64 -20.24
C ILE A 364 2.57 14.65 -19.01
N SER A 365 2.98 14.05 -17.90
CA SER A 365 2.14 13.92 -16.71
C SER A 365 1.96 15.25 -15.99
N LYS A 366 0.77 15.43 -15.39
CA LYS A 366 0.51 16.51 -14.44
C LYS A 366 1.24 16.34 -13.10
N LEU A 367 1.89 15.19 -12.84
CA LEU A 367 2.73 15.00 -11.66
C LEU A 367 3.92 15.97 -11.60
N LYS A 368 4.33 16.54 -12.74
CA LYS A 368 5.38 17.58 -12.80
C LYS A 368 5.11 18.81 -11.94
N GLU A 369 3.86 19.04 -11.53
CA GLU A 369 3.48 20.11 -10.60
C GLU A 369 3.76 19.77 -9.13
N MET A 370 4.06 18.50 -8.81
CA MET A 370 4.06 17.98 -7.43
C MET A 370 5.38 17.30 -7.03
N CYS A 371 6.13 16.77 -7.99
CA CYS A 371 7.41 16.12 -7.75
C CYS A 371 8.40 16.34 -8.90
N PRO A 372 9.72 16.25 -8.64
CA PRO A 372 10.74 16.40 -9.68
C PRO A 372 10.61 15.33 -10.76
N PHE A 373 10.94 15.72 -11.99
CA PHE A 373 11.08 14.78 -13.10
C PHE A 373 12.41 14.02 -12.99
N MET A 374 12.40 12.74 -13.33
CA MET A 374 13.61 11.90 -13.45
C MET A 374 13.38 10.88 -14.55
N THR A 375 14.37 10.71 -15.44
CA THR A 375 14.28 9.66 -16.46
C THR A 375 14.40 8.28 -15.79
N PHE A 376 13.87 7.25 -16.45
CA PHE A 376 14.05 5.87 -15.97
C PHE A 376 15.53 5.52 -15.82
N LYS A 377 16.37 5.89 -16.80
CA LYS A 377 17.82 5.64 -16.78
C LYS A 377 18.50 6.30 -15.57
N ASP A 378 18.21 7.57 -15.29
CA ASP A 378 18.80 8.28 -14.16
C ASP A 378 18.34 7.69 -12.82
N PHE A 379 17.07 7.29 -12.73
CA PHE A 379 16.54 6.61 -11.55
C PHE A 379 17.24 5.26 -11.29
N MET A 380 17.48 4.49 -12.35
CA MET A 380 18.21 3.22 -12.24
C MET A 380 19.67 3.42 -11.82
N ALA A 381 20.26 4.57 -12.11
CA ALA A 381 21.63 4.93 -11.72
C ALA A 381 21.80 5.46 -10.26
N LEU A 382 20.71 5.76 -9.55
CA LEU A 382 20.75 6.14 -8.12
C LEU A 382 21.34 5.07 -7.20
#